data_AF-A0A3B9GAB1-F1
#
_entry.id   AF-A0A3B9GAB1-F1
#
_cell.length_a   1.000
_cell.length_b   1.000
_cell.length_c   1.000
_cell.angle_alpha   90.00
_cell.angle_beta   90.00
_cell.angle_gamma   90.00
#
_symmetry.space_group_name_H-M   'P 1'
#
loop_
_entity.id
_entity.type
_entity.pdbx_description
1 polymer ?
#
loop_
_entity_poly.entity_id
_entity_poly.type
_entity_poly.pdbx_seq_one_letter_code
_entity_poly.pdbx_strand_id
1 'polypeptide(L)'
;MKGLTLIIPILLAFVSPLFLSAKKEEVTKKKIVLIAGSRSHASGEHEFRAGCMLLAKALNDESGLNVEAVVVGKDWPKDKSVLDDADSIFIFADSVSGIAGEWEYLDSLAKKG
;
A
#
# COMPACT_ATOMS: atom_id res chain seq x y z
N MET A 1 -53.66 -38.70 5.14
CA MET A 1 -52.96 -37.65 5.90
C MET A 1 -51.65 -38.17 6.49
N LYS A 2 -50.64 -38.57 5.69
CA LYS A 2 -49.31 -38.98 6.19
C LYS A 2 -48.14 -38.62 5.26
N GLY A 3 -48.41 -37.96 4.12
CA GLY A 3 -47.40 -37.65 3.12
C GLY A 3 -46.69 -36.29 3.29
N LEU A 4 -47.07 -35.49 4.29
CA LEU A 4 -46.57 -34.13 4.45
C LEU A 4 -45.42 -34.01 5.47
N THR A 5 -45.18 -35.04 6.26
CA THR A 5 -44.24 -35.00 7.40
C THR A 5 -42.77 -35.22 7.02
N LEU A 6 -42.47 -35.57 5.76
CA LEU A 6 -41.11 -35.88 5.29
C LEU A 6 -40.50 -34.84 4.34
N ILE A 7 -41.21 -33.72 4.08
CA ILE A 7 -40.77 -32.69 3.12
C ILE A 7 -40.06 -31.51 3.83
N ILE A 8 -40.35 -31.33 5.11
CA ILE A 8 -39.81 -30.25 5.96
C ILE A 8 -38.29 -30.38 6.25
N PRO A 9 -37.71 -31.57 6.54
CA PRO A 9 -36.27 -31.66 6.83
C PRO A 9 -35.40 -31.59 5.56
N ILE A 10 -35.94 -31.89 4.38
CA ILE A 10 -35.23 -31.79 3.09
C ILE A 10 -35.19 -30.33 2.63
N LEU A 11 -36.23 -29.55 2.87
CA LEU A 11 -36.26 -28.12 2.53
C LEU A 11 -35.32 -27.29 3.41
N LEU A 12 -35.13 -27.65 4.69
CA LEU A 12 -34.18 -26.98 5.59
C LEU A 12 -32.70 -27.21 5.22
N ALA A 13 -32.38 -28.36 4.61
CA ALA A 13 -31.01 -28.69 4.19
C ALA A 13 -30.55 -27.89 2.96
N PHE A 14 -31.47 -27.41 2.11
CA PHE A 14 -31.15 -26.63 0.91
C PHE A 14 -31.03 -25.11 1.13
N VAL A 15 -31.47 -24.59 2.28
CA VAL A 15 -31.32 -23.15 2.61
C VAL A 15 -29.97 -22.85 3.26
N SER A 16 -29.28 -23.87 3.77
CA SER A 16 -28.08 -23.69 4.60
C SER A 16 -26.77 -23.31 3.89
N PRO A 17 -26.53 -23.51 2.57
CA PRO A 17 -25.30 -23.04 1.96
C PRO A 17 -25.35 -21.56 1.53
N LEU A 18 -26.52 -20.91 1.58
CA LEU A 18 -26.68 -19.52 1.10
C LEU A 18 -26.12 -18.46 2.06
N PHE A 19 -25.81 -18.83 3.31
CA PHE A 19 -25.31 -17.90 4.33
C PHE A 19 -23.80 -18.00 4.59
N LEU A 20 -23.07 -18.91 3.94
CA LEU A 20 -21.60 -18.81 3.86
C LEU A 20 -21.22 -17.87 2.72
N SER A 21 -21.57 -16.59 2.86
CA SER A 21 -20.83 -15.54 2.16
C SER A 21 -19.42 -15.57 2.74
N ALA A 22 -18.50 -16.24 2.06
CA ALA A 22 -17.08 -16.18 2.39
C ALA A 22 -16.71 -14.70 2.51
N LYS A 23 -16.39 -14.25 3.74
CA LYS A 23 -15.88 -12.91 3.98
C LYS A 23 -14.60 -12.84 3.16
N LYS A 24 -14.64 -12.14 2.03
CA LYS A 24 -13.45 -11.87 1.23
C LYS A 24 -12.53 -11.10 2.17
N GLU A 25 -11.50 -11.78 2.67
CA GLU A 25 -10.46 -11.14 3.45
C GLU A 25 -9.86 -10.09 2.51
N GLU A 26 -10.15 -8.83 2.79
CA GLU A 26 -9.53 -7.73 2.07
C GLU A 26 -8.06 -7.80 2.45
N VAL A 27 -7.25 -8.38 1.56
CA VAL A 27 -5.82 -8.44 1.76
C VAL A 27 -5.32 -7.01 1.63
N THR A 28 -5.16 -6.33 2.76
CA THR A 28 -4.66 -4.96 2.82
C THR A 28 -3.27 -4.94 2.20
N LYS A 29 -3.11 -4.15 1.13
CA LYS A 29 -1.82 -3.97 0.46
C LYS A 29 -0.83 -3.34 1.43
N LYS A 30 0.43 -3.78 1.35
CA LYS A 30 1.52 -3.14 2.09
C LYS A 30 1.91 -1.83 1.41
N LYS A 31 1.89 -0.71 2.15
CA LYS A 31 2.13 0.62 1.60
C LYS A 31 3.61 0.95 1.57
N ILE A 32 4.10 1.36 0.41
CA ILE A 32 5.47 1.81 0.20
C ILE A 32 5.44 3.29 -0.22
N VAL A 33 6.02 4.17 0.59
CA VAL A 33 6.13 5.59 0.24
C VAL A 33 7.49 5.87 -0.39
N LEU A 34 7.49 6.25 -1.66
CA LEU A 34 8.68 6.63 -2.41
C LEU A 34 8.86 8.16 -2.36
N ILE A 35 9.84 8.64 -1.61
CA ILE A 35 10.18 10.06 -1.46
C ILE A 35 11.23 10.44 -2.49
N ALA A 36 10.85 11.28 -3.45
CA ALA A 36 11.74 11.85 -4.44
C ALA A 36 12.38 13.16 -3.95
N GLY A 37 13.71 13.23 -4.01
CA GLY A 37 14.48 14.44 -3.74
C GLY A 37 14.28 15.55 -4.79
N SER A 38 14.90 16.70 -4.54
CA SER A 38 14.93 17.84 -5.49
C SER A 38 15.75 17.48 -6.73
N ARG A 39 15.43 18.08 -7.87
CA ARG A 39 16.35 18.09 -9.02
C ARG A 39 17.69 18.70 -8.61
N SER A 40 18.79 17.97 -8.85
CA SER A 40 20.15 18.46 -8.62
C SER A 40 21.05 18.43 -9.87
N HIS A 41 20.67 17.69 -10.92
CA HIS A 41 21.50 17.50 -12.13
C HIS A 41 20.75 17.82 -13.44
N ALA A 42 21.47 17.67 -14.56
CA ALA A 42 20.92 17.84 -15.90
C ALA A 42 19.87 16.76 -16.22
N SER A 43 19.08 16.96 -17.27
CA SER A 43 18.07 15.97 -17.64
C SER A 43 18.73 14.66 -18.06
N GLY A 44 18.19 13.54 -17.58
CA GLY A 44 18.78 12.20 -17.76
C GLY A 44 19.82 11.80 -16.70
N GLU A 45 20.19 12.72 -15.81
CA GLU A 45 21.08 12.46 -14.68
C GLU A 45 20.30 12.56 -13.37
N HIS A 46 20.41 11.55 -12.51
CA HIS A 46 19.80 11.58 -11.17
C HIS A 46 18.31 11.99 -11.18
N GLU A 47 17.52 11.40 -12.09
CA GLU A 47 16.10 11.72 -12.29
C GLU A 47 15.22 11.13 -11.17
N PHE A 48 15.28 11.71 -9.97
CA PHE A 48 14.68 11.17 -8.76
C PHE A 48 13.18 10.89 -8.88
N ARG A 49 12.41 11.90 -9.30
CA ARG A 49 10.95 11.77 -9.40
C ARG A 49 10.55 10.78 -10.49
N ALA A 50 11.21 10.83 -11.66
CA ALA A 50 10.91 9.90 -12.74
C ALA A 50 11.27 8.46 -12.35
N GLY A 51 12.40 8.25 -11.68
CA GLY A 51 12.81 6.96 -11.14
C GLY A 51 11.80 6.40 -10.13
N CYS A 52 11.35 7.21 -9.18
CA CYS A 52 10.29 6.81 -8.24
C CYS A 52 8.98 6.47 -8.96
N MET A 53 8.58 7.25 -9.98
CA MET A 53 7.36 6.97 -10.75
C MET A 53 7.46 5.64 -11.50
N LEU A 54 8.62 5.35 -12.11
CA LEU A 54 8.86 4.08 -12.79
C LEU A 54 8.82 2.91 -11.80
N LEU A 55 9.48 3.04 -10.64
CA LEU A 55 9.48 2.02 -9.60
C LEU A 55 8.07 1.79 -9.03
N ALA A 56 7.32 2.86 -8.75
CA ALA A 56 5.94 2.74 -8.29
C ALA A 56 5.07 2.00 -9.29
N LYS A 57 5.21 2.32 -10.59
CA LYS A 57 4.50 1.60 -11.65
C LYS A 57 4.86 0.11 -11.66
N ALA A 58 6.15 -0.23 -11.63
CA ALA A 58 6.59 -1.61 -11.62
C ALA A 58 6.05 -2.38 -10.38
N LEU A 59 6.10 -1.76 -9.20
CA LEU A 59 5.58 -2.33 -7.96
C LEU A 59 4.06 -2.55 -8.02
N ASN A 60 3.31 -1.55 -8.50
CA ASN A 60 1.85 -1.58 -8.50
C ASN A 60 1.28 -2.50 -9.60
N ASP A 61 1.89 -2.51 -10.79
CA ASP A 61 1.28 -3.08 -11.99
C ASP A 61 1.92 -4.42 -12.40
N GLU A 62 3.23 -4.58 -12.16
CA GLU A 62 4.03 -5.62 -12.83
C GLU A 62 4.65 -6.62 -11.83
N SER A 63 4.79 -6.25 -10.56
CA SER A 63 5.52 -7.05 -9.58
C SER A 63 4.79 -8.31 -9.13
N GLY A 64 3.46 -8.34 -9.23
CA GLY A 64 2.62 -9.38 -8.62
C GLY A 64 2.63 -9.39 -7.09
N LEU A 65 3.27 -8.40 -6.44
CA LEU A 65 3.30 -8.26 -4.99
C LEU A 65 2.02 -7.62 -4.48
N ASN A 66 1.60 -7.97 -3.26
CA ASN A 66 0.47 -7.34 -2.59
C ASN A 66 0.88 -6.01 -1.93
N VAL A 67 1.29 -5.04 -2.74
CA VAL A 67 1.80 -3.74 -2.31
C VAL A 67 1.06 -2.58 -3.00
N GLU A 68 1.15 -1.41 -2.38
CA GLU A 68 0.76 -0.13 -2.97
C GLU A 68 1.93 0.85 -2.81
N ALA A 69 2.52 1.26 -3.92
CA ALA A 69 3.59 2.24 -3.95
C ALA A 69 3.04 3.63 -4.31
N VAL A 70 3.30 4.62 -3.46
CA VAL A 70 2.91 6.02 -3.65
C VAL A 70 4.14 6.92 -3.74
N VAL A 71 4.15 7.87 -4.69
CA VAL A 71 5.28 8.78 -4.90
C VAL A 71 4.97 10.16 -4.30
N VAL A 72 5.84 10.63 -3.42
CA VAL A 72 5.82 11.99 -2.87
C VAL A 72 7.12 12.73 -3.22
N GLY A 73 7.08 14.07 -3.17
CA GLY A 73 8.27 14.89 -3.33
C GLY A 73 8.86 15.32 -1.98
N LYS A 74 9.96 16.08 -2.04
CA LYS A 74 10.60 16.74 -0.89
C LYS A 74 9.68 17.56 0.04
N ASP A 75 8.49 17.92 -0.44
CA ASP A 75 7.51 18.73 0.27
C ASP A 75 6.61 17.91 1.20
N TRP A 76 6.82 16.59 1.32
CA TRP A 76 6.11 15.71 2.24
C TRP A 76 6.08 16.19 3.71
N PRO A 77 7.05 16.96 4.26
CA PRO A 77 6.93 17.45 5.64
C PRO A 77 5.75 18.40 5.86
N LYS A 78 5.19 18.98 4.78
CA LYS A 78 3.96 19.79 4.85
C LYS A 78 2.74 18.95 5.26
N ASP A 79 2.77 17.66 4.99
CA ASP A 79 1.76 16.69 5.38
C ASP A 79 2.42 15.36 5.74
N LYS A 80 2.83 15.23 7.00
CA LYS A 80 3.49 14.03 7.51
C LYS A 80 2.57 12.80 7.55
N SER A 81 1.25 13.00 7.49
CA SER A 81 0.28 11.91 7.55
C SER A 81 0.42 10.91 6.40
N VAL A 82 1.06 11.34 5.30
CA VAL A 82 1.40 10.46 4.18
C VAL A 82 2.29 9.27 4.58
N LEU A 83 2.98 9.36 5.73
CA LEU A 83 3.87 8.32 6.27
C LEU A 83 3.25 7.52 7.44
N ASP A 84 2.06 7.87 7.93
CA ASP A 84 1.50 7.29 9.17
C ASP A 84 1.19 5.78 9.06
N ASP A 85 0.79 5.34 7.87
CA ASP A 85 0.42 3.97 7.51
C ASP A 85 1.44 3.33 6.55
N ALA A 86 2.62 3.93 6.40
CA ALA A 86 3.67 3.38 5.55
C ALA A 86 4.29 2.13 6.19
N ASP A 87 4.23 1.00 5.49
CA ASP A 87 4.98 -0.21 5.86
C ASP A 87 6.45 -0.11 5.41
N SER A 88 6.76 0.77 4.46
CA SER A 88 8.12 1.03 4.02
C SER A 88 8.27 2.44 3.46
N ILE A 89 9.43 3.04 3.70
CA ILE A 89 9.82 4.35 3.16
C ILE A 89 11.09 4.16 2.33
N PHE A 90 11.03 4.57 1.07
CA PHE A 90 12.17 4.58 0.15
C PHE A 90 12.50 6.01 -0.22
N ILE A 91 13.78 6.39 -0.14
CA ILE A 91 14.22 7.74 -0.45
C ILE A 91 15.20 7.67 -1.63
N PHE A 92 14.84 8.29 -2.74
CA PHE A 92 15.74 8.48 -3.87
C PHE A 92 16.00 9.97 -4.06
N ALA A 93 17.21 10.39 -3.72
CA ALA A 93 17.56 11.78 -3.60
C ALA A 93 19.06 11.98 -3.75
N ASP A 94 19.45 13.22 -4.07
CA ASP A 94 20.80 13.68 -3.86
C ASP A 94 20.96 14.16 -2.42
N SER A 95 22.06 13.74 -1.78
CA SER A 95 22.36 14.05 -0.39
C SER A 95 21.13 13.85 0.50
N VAL A 96 20.70 14.88 1.22
CA VAL A 96 19.63 14.85 2.23
C VAL A 96 18.31 15.41 1.71
N SER A 97 18.20 15.70 0.41
CA SER A 97 17.07 16.46 -0.13
C SER A 97 15.71 15.75 0.02
N GLY A 98 15.69 14.42 0.04
CA GLY A 98 14.49 13.63 0.33
C GLY A 98 14.12 13.59 1.82
N ILE A 99 15.10 13.76 2.71
CA ILE A 99 14.90 13.82 4.17
C ILE A 99 14.27 15.16 4.58
N ALA A 100 14.53 16.21 3.80
CA ALA A 100 13.89 17.51 3.96
C ALA A 100 14.00 18.10 5.38
N GLY A 101 15.09 17.79 6.09
CA GLY A 101 15.36 18.25 7.47
C GLY A 101 14.70 17.41 8.57
N GLU A 102 13.92 16.39 8.23
CA GLU A 102 13.11 15.59 9.16
C GLU A 102 13.84 14.35 9.69
N TRP A 103 15.12 14.50 10.02
CA TRP A 103 15.98 13.40 10.48
C TRP A 103 15.43 12.66 11.69
N GLU A 104 15.12 13.40 12.75
CA GLU A 104 14.63 12.82 14.01
C GLU A 104 13.28 12.13 13.82
N TYR A 105 12.43 12.67 12.95
CA TYR A 105 11.13 12.08 12.65
C TYR A 105 11.29 10.77 11.87
N LEU A 106 12.07 10.75 10.78
CA LEU A 106 12.33 9.52 10.02
C LEU A 106 13.06 8.46 10.86
N ASP A 107 14.01 8.86 11.70
CA ASP A 107 14.69 7.97 12.65
C ASP A 107 13.69 7.40 13.69
N SER A 108 12.73 8.22 14.15
CA SER A 108 11.67 7.75 15.04
C SER A 108 10.73 6.74 14.38
N LEU A 109 10.50 6.85 13.06
CA LEU A 109 9.73 5.87 12.31
C LEU A 109 10.52 4.57 12.16
N ALA A 110 11.77 4.66 11.71
CA ALA A 110 12.64 3.48 11.53
C ALA A 110 12.83 2.65 12.80
N LYS A 111 12.85 3.30 13.99
CA LYS A 111 12.93 2.61 15.28
C LYS A 111 11.67 1.81 15.65
N LYS A 112 10.53 2.06 15.01
CA LYS A 112 9.26 1.34 15.28
C LYS A 112 9.16 0.03 14.51
N GLY A 113 10.00 -0.19 13.50
CA GLY A 113 9.91 -1.30 12.55
C GLY A 113 9.15 -0.91 11.30
#